data_AF-A0A957N321-F1
#
_entry.id   AF-A0A957N321-F1
#
_cell.length_a   1.000
_cell.length_b   1.000
_cell.length_c   1.000
_cell.angle_alpha   90.00
_cell.angle_beta   90.00
_cell.angle_gamma   90.00
#
_symmetry.space_group_name_H-M   'P 1'
#
loop_
_entity.id
_entity.type
_entity.pdbx_description
1 polymer ?
#
loop_
_entity_poly.entity_id
_entity_poly.type
_entity_poly.pdbx_seq_one_letter_code
_entity_poly.pdbx_strand_id
1 'polypeptide(L)'
;MSYFSVVDGSLHHTMLPPDDAARLADGPAFLLPPLIGAAHAAFKAWGDAGWSPGPLTPAHVWLTPGGTLAVEFRGTARPAPILHVGVAPDLAAWLVMLCQSMEVFVVIARARAVWTPEELAGALTFMTPAYLPPALVRPTGAPGDTALWATVASALAQAVADGPLAGAHQDRHWQQAGETSPGTSSG
;
A
#
# COMPACT_ATOMS: atom_id res chain seq x y z
N MET A 1 -22.27 7.11 9.43
CA MET A 1 -21.00 6.68 8.80
C MET A 1 -20.13 6.08 9.88
N SER A 2 -19.18 5.22 9.52
CA SER A 2 -18.25 4.61 10.45
C SER A 2 -16.88 4.58 9.82
N TYR A 3 -15.84 4.85 10.60
CA TYR A 3 -14.46 4.86 10.16
C TYR A 3 -13.73 3.76 10.89
N PHE A 4 -12.89 3.05 10.14
CA PHE A 4 -12.07 1.99 10.68
C PHE A 4 -10.61 2.31 10.37
N SER A 5 -9.72 2.03 11.32
CA SER A 5 -8.27 2.14 11.15
C SER A 5 -7.60 0.98 11.87
N VAL A 6 -6.36 0.66 11.50
CA VAL A 6 -5.54 -0.25 12.28
C VAL A 6 -4.50 0.55 13.04
N VAL A 7 -4.50 0.41 14.36
CA VAL A 7 -3.54 1.05 15.27
C VAL A 7 -3.01 -0.05 16.20
N ASP A 8 -1.69 -0.18 16.25
CA ASP A 8 -0.99 -1.22 17.02
C ASP A 8 -1.51 -2.64 16.73
N GLY A 9 -1.76 -2.93 15.44
CA GLY A 9 -2.24 -4.25 14.97
C GLY A 9 -3.70 -4.56 15.30
N SER A 10 -4.44 -3.64 15.91
CA SER A 10 -5.85 -3.81 16.26
C SER A 10 -6.74 -2.95 15.38
N LEU A 11 -7.92 -3.46 15.03
CA LEU A 11 -8.93 -2.71 14.29
C LEU A 11 -9.70 -1.78 15.24
N HIS A 12 -9.60 -0.47 15.02
CA HIS A 12 -10.31 0.55 15.77
C HIS A 12 -11.51 1.06 14.99
N HIS A 13 -12.59 1.36 15.69
CA HIS A 13 -13.84 1.87 15.12
C HIS A 13 -14.17 3.23 15.71
N THR A 14 -14.44 4.21 14.85
CA THR A 14 -14.91 5.54 15.25
C THR A 14 -16.13 5.97 14.43
N MET A 15 -16.87 6.94 14.96
CA MET A 15 -18.04 7.53 14.27
C MET A 15 -17.69 8.79 13.48
N LEU A 16 -16.51 9.38 13.75
CA LEU A 16 -15.96 10.54 13.08
C LEU A 16 -14.63 10.13 12.40
N PRO A 17 -14.23 10.81 11.31
CA PRO A 17 -12.90 10.60 10.75
C PRO A 17 -11.84 10.96 11.81
N PRO A 18 -10.62 10.39 11.72
CA PRO A 18 -9.53 10.78 12.60
C PRO A 18 -9.27 12.29 12.52
N ASP A 19 -8.81 12.87 13.62
CA ASP A 19 -8.47 14.29 13.68
C ASP A 19 -7.41 14.63 12.62
N ASP A 20 -7.59 15.78 11.97
CA ASP A 20 -6.75 16.28 10.87
C ASP A 20 -6.65 15.37 9.64
N ALA A 21 -7.49 14.35 9.52
CA ALA A 21 -7.50 13.48 8.34
C ALA A 21 -8.08 14.20 7.12
N ALA A 22 -7.42 14.05 5.97
CA ALA A 22 -7.93 14.48 4.67
C ALA A 22 -8.33 13.26 3.84
N ARG A 23 -9.39 13.37 3.03
CA ARG A 23 -9.72 12.34 2.04
C ARG A 23 -8.76 12.41 0.87
N LEU A 24 -8.44 11.25 0.33
CA LEU A 24 -7.66 11.16 -0.89
C LEU A 24 -8.31 11.89 -2.07
N ALA A 25 -9.64 11.86 -2.15
CA ALA A 25 -10.41 12.58 -3.17
C ALA A 25 -10.31 14.12 -3.08
N ASP A 26 -9.96 14.69 -1.92
CA ASP A 26 -9.98 16.15 -1.72
C ASP A 26 -8.69 16.84 -2.21
N GLY A 27 -7.65 16.08 -2.57
CA GLY A 27 -6.50 16.63 -3.29
C GLY A 27 -5.20 15.84 -3.09
N PRO A 28 -4.43 15.56 -4.15
CA PRO A 28 -3.26 14.69 -4.07
C PRO A 28 -2.04 15.31 -3.37
N ALA A 29 -2.01 16.64 -3.19
CA ALA A 29 -0.80 17.36 -2.77
C ALA A 29 -0.25 16.94 -1.40
N PHE A 30 -1.10 16.38 -0.53
CA PHE A 30 -0.66 15.90 0.79
C PHE A 30 0.04 14.53 0.73
N LEU A 31 -0.12 13.75 -0.34
CA LEU A 31 0.53 12.44 -0.51
C LEU A 31 2.03 12.51 -0.83
N LEU A 32 2.61 13.71 -0.92
CA LEU A 32 4.04 13.84 -1.15
C LEU A 32 4.84 13.09 -0.07
N PRO A 33 6.06 12.61 -0.38
CA PRO A 33 6.95 12.05 0.63
C PRO A 33 7.10 12.99 1.83
N PRO A 34 7.07 12.47 3.07
CA PRO A 34 7.14 11.05 3.43
C PRO A 34 5.80 10.30 3.45
N LEU A 35 4.67 11.00 3.27
CA LEU A 35 3.36 10.47 3.63
C LEU A 35 2.93 9.26 2.78
N ILE A 36 3.28 9.21 1.50
CA ILE A 36 3.00 8.03 0.68
C ILE A 36 3.65 6.75 1.24
N GLY A 37 4.84 6.84 1.82
CA GLY A 37 5.48 5.69 2.48
C GLY A 37 4.70 5.26 3.72
N ALA A 38 4.27 6.23 4.52
CA ALA A 38 3.43 5.97 5.69
C ALA A 38 2.06 5.37 5.31
N ALA A 39 1.47 5.82 4.20
CA ALA A 39 0.22 5.26 3.67
C ALA A 39 0.39 3.79 3.27
N HIS A 40 1.50 3.41 2.62
CA HIS A 40 1.82 2.00 2.36
C HIS A 40 1.98 1.20 3.66
N ALA A 41 2.71 1.73 4.64
CA ALA A 41 2.91 1.05 5.92
C ALA A 41 1.61 0.86 6.69
N ALA A 42 0.75 1.88 6.72
CA ALA A 42 -0.57 1.80 7.33
C ALA A 42 -1.46 0.79 6.61
N PHE A 43 -1.45 0.77 5.27
CA PHE A 43 -2.19 -0.25 4.53
C PHE A 43 -1.63 -1.67 4.75
N LYS A 44 -0.30 -1.82 4.91
CA LYS A 44 0.30 -3.09 5.31
C LYS A 44 -0.16 -3.55 6.69
N ALA A 45 -0.31 -2.62 7.64
CA ALA A 45 -0.84 -2.95 8.96
C ALA A 45 -2.26 -3.53 8.91
N TRP A 46 -3.11 -3.13 7.95
CA TRP A 46 -4.40 -3.79 7.71
C TRP A 46 -4.23 -5.26 7.30
N GLY A 47 -3.34 -5.51 6.35
CA GLY A 47 -2.94 -6.84 5.90
C GLY A 47 -2.46 -7.71 7.06
N ASP A 48 -1.50 -7.20 7.82
CA ASP A 48 -0.87 -7.90 8.94
C ASP A 48 -1.86 -8.15 10.09
N ALA A 49 -2.86 -7.28 10.28
CA ALA A 49 -3.95 -7.47 11.24
C ALA A 49 -5.07 -8.42 10.75
N GLY A 50 -4.97 -8.92 9.51
CA GLY A 50 -5.92 -9.88 8.94
C GLY A 50 -7.23 -9.26 8.45
N TRP A 51 -7.27 -7.95 8.22
CA TRP A 51 -8.48 -7.23 7.81
C TRP A 51 -8.36 -6.63 6.41
N SER A 52 -9.36 -6.90 5.57
CA SER A 52 -9.57 -6.23 4.30
C SER A 52 -10.42 -4.96 4.54
N PRO A 53 -9.97 -3.79 4.08
CA PRO A 53 -10.81 -2.59 4.06
C PRO A 53 -11.90 -2.64 2.98
N GLY A 54 -11.97 -3.72 2.20
CA GLY A 54 -12.88 -3.83 1.07
C GLY A 54 -12.49 -2.92 -0.10
N PRO A 55 -13.43 -2.64 -1.02
CA PRO A 55 -13.15 -1.90 -2.24
C PRO A 55 -12.59 -0.49 -1.97
N LEU A 56 -11.30 -0.32 -2.27
CA LEU A 56 -10.59 0.95 -2.10
C LEU A 56 -10.95 1.93 -3.21
N THR A 57 -11.38 3.13 -2.81
CA THR A 57 -11.60 4.27 -3.71
C THR A 57 -11.12 5.55 -3.02
N PRO A 58 -10.71 6.59 -3.77
CA PRO A 58 -10.23 7.83 -3.17
C PRO A 58 -11.24 8.52 -2.24
N ALA A 59 -12.54 8.28 -2.47
CA ALA A 59 -13.62 8.88 -1.68
C ALA A 59 -13.76 8.28 -0.27
N HIS A 60 -13.26 7.06 -0.05
CA HIS A 60 -13.42 6.34 1.23
C HIS A 60 -12.14 6.30 2.05
N VAL A 61 -10.99 6.66 1.47
CA VAL A 61 -9.71 6.61 2.16
C VAL A 61 -9.37 7.98 2.74
N TRP A 62 -9.10 7.97 4.04
CA TRP A 62 -8.71 9.11 4.84
C TRP A 62 -7.30 8.88 5.36
N LEU A 63 -6.46 9.90 5.29
CA LEU A 63 -5.08 9.87 5.77
C LEU A 63 -4.82 11.06 6.68
N THR A 64 -4.24 10.81 7.84
CA THR A 64 -3.71 11.87 8.70
C THR A 64 -2.29 12.25 8.26
N PRO A 65 -1.80 13.46 8.57
CA PRO A 65 -0.39 13.82 8.37
C PRO A 65 0.59 12.90 9.11
N GLY A 66 0.14 12.26 10.19
CA GLY A 66 0.88 11.25 10.94
C GLY A 66 0.93 9.87 10.27
N GLY A 67 0.30 9.70 9.10
CA GLY A 67 0.32 8.45 8.33
C GLY A 67 -0.72 7.43 8.75
N THR A 68 -1.68 7.79 9.62
CA THR A 68 -2.80 6.89 9.95
C THR A 68 -3.74 6.80 8.77
N LEU A 69 -4.05 5.57 8.36
CA LEU A 69 -5.04 5.28 7.33
C LEU A 69 -6.36 4.86 7.98
N ALA A 70 -7.42 5.60 7.66
CA ALA A 70 -8.79 5.25 7.99
C ALA A 70 -9.63 5.05 6.74
N VAL A 71 -10.57 4.11 6.80
CA VAL A 71 -11.49 3.80 5.71
C VAL A 71 -12.92 4.04 6.16
N GLU A 72 -13.65 4.83 5.37
CA GLU A 72 -15.06 5.15 5.58
C GLU A 72 -15.95 4.00 5.09
N PHE A 73 -16.88 3.59 5.95
CA PHE A 73 -17.96 2.67 5.63
C PHE A 73 -19.31 3.33 5.86
N ARG A 74 -20.24 3.05 4.93
CA ARG A 74 -21.62 3.55 4.99
C ARG A 74 -22.59 2.47 5.46
N GLY A 75 -23.61 2.90 6.21
CA GLY A 75 -24.61 2.00 6.77
C GLY A 75 -24.02 0.91 7.67
N THR A 76 -24.37 -0.34 7.37
CA THR A 76 -23.94 -1.53 8.12
C THR A 76 -22.66 -2.17 7.58
N ALA A 77 -22.04 -1.62 6.53
CA ALA A 77 -20.80 -2.16 5.98
C ALA A 77 -19.64 -2.05 6.98
N ARG A 78 -18.74 -3.03 6.97
CA ARG A 78 -17.61 -3.17 7.90
C ARG A 78 -16.41 -3.80 7.16
N PRO A 79 -15.18 -3.63 7.68
CA PRO A 79 -14.04 -4.44 7.28
C PRO A 79 -14.37 -5.93 7.33
N ALA A 80 -13.83 -6.68 6.38
CA ALA A 80 -14.00 -8.14 6.31
C ALA A 80 -12.67 -8.82 6.63
N PRO A 81 -12.67 -10.04 7.20
CA PRO A 81 -11.45 -10.82 7.31
C PRO A 81 -10.81 -11.07 5.94
N ILE A 82 -9.48 -11.05 5.87
CA ILE A 82 -8.75 -11.39 4.65
C ILE A 82 -8.97 -12.85 4.29
N LEU A 83 -9.28 -13.11 3.01
CA LEU A 83 -9.53 -14.44 2.46
C LEU A 83 -8.21 -15.15 2.11
N HIS A 84 -8.29 -16.39 1.60
CA HIS A 84 -7.14 -17.25 1.31
C HIS A 84 -6.06 -16.65 0.39
N VAL A 85 -6.40 -15.66 -0.44
CA VAL A 85 -5.46 -15.00 -1.36
C VAL A 85 -4.68 -13.84 -0.72
N GLY A 86 -4.82 -13.64 0.59
CA GLY A 86 -4.14 -12.56 1.31
C GLY A 86 -4.63 -11.18 0.89
N VAL A 87 -3.78 -10.17 1.13
CA VAL A 87 -4.06 -8.75 0.81
C VAL A 87 -3.87 -8.41 -0.67
N ALA A 88 -3.47 -9.37 -1.51
CA ALA A 88 -3.07 -9.13 -2.90
C ALA A 88 -4.14 -8.39 -3.75
N PRO A 89 -5.44 -8.74 -3.70
CA PRO A 89 -6.47 -8.00 -4.44
C PRO A 89 -6.59 -6.55 -3.98
N ASP A 90 -6.57 -6.34 -2.66
CA ASP A 90 -6.70 -5.00 -2.08
C ASP A 90 -5.43 -4.17 -2.35
N LEU A 91 -4.25 -4.79 -2.34
CA LEU A 91 -2.98 -4.16 -2.71
C LEU A 91 -2.95 -3.73 -4.18
N ALA A 92 -3.52 -4.52 -5.09
CA ALA A 92 -3.64 -4.14 -6.50
C ALA A 92 -4.49 -2.87 -6.64
N ALA A 93 -5.67 -2.83 -5.99
CA ALA A 93 -6.52 -1.65 -5.98
C ALA A 93 -5.84 -0.44 -5.31
N TRP A 94 -5.14 -0.67 -4.19
CA TRP A 94 -4.39 0.35 -3.47
C TRP A 94 -3.35 1.05 -4.35
N LEU A 95 -2.54 0.28 -5.08
CA LEU A 95 -1.49 0.81 -5.96
C LEU A 95 -2.08 1.67 -7.08
N VAL A 96 -3.11 1.17 -7.78
CA VAL A 96 -3.75 1.92 -8.88
C VAL A 96 -4.39 3.20 -8.35
N MET A 97 -5.05 3.15 -7.19
CA MET A 97 -5.68 4.30 -6.56
C MET A 97 -4.65 5.38 -6.19
N LEU A 98 -3.52 5.02 -5.58
CA LEU A 98 -2.47 5.99 -5.28
C LEU A 98 -1.91 6.64 -6.55
N CYS A 99 -1.74 5.87 -7.62
CA CYS A 99 -1.26 6.37 -8.91
C CYS A 99 -2.25 7.32 -9.62
N GLN A 100 -3.51 7.43 -9.17
CA GLN A 100 -4.42 8.48 -9.66
C GLN A 100 -4.03 9.87 -9.15
N SER A 101 -3.24 9.91 -8.07
CA SER A 101 -2.88 11.12 -7.33
C SER A 101 -1.37 11.39 -7.33
N MET A 102 -0.56 10.40 -7.71
CA MET A 102 0.90 10.45 -7.61
C MET A 102 1.54 9.76 -8.79
N GLU A 103 2.73 10.20 -9.16
CA GLU A 103 3.53 9.57 -10.20
C GLU A 103 3.80 8.09 -9.91
N VAL A 104 3.59 7.24 -10.91
CA VAL A 104 3.68 5.77 -10.79
C VAL A 104 5.02 5.33 -10.19
N PHE A 105 6.13 5.91 -10.64
CA PHE A 105 7.45 5.54 -10.13
C PHE A 105 7.63 5.88 -8.64
N VAL A 106 6.99 6.96 -8.15
CA VAL A 106 7.04 7.33 -6.73
C VAL A 106 6.27 6.32 -5.90
N VAL A 107 5.06 5.96 -6.35
CA VAL A 107 4.22 4.94 -5.68
C VAL A 107 4.96 3.62 -5.62
N ILE A 108 5.47 3.13 -6.77
CA ILE A 108 6.14 1.84 -6.84
C ILE A 108 7.44 1.83 -6.03
N ALA A 109 8.26 2.88 -6.09
CA ALA A 109 9.49 2.96 -5.29
C ALA A 109 9.19 2.90 -3.77
N ARG A 110 8.11 3.54 -3.32
CA ARG A 110 7.70 3.53 -1.91
C ARG A 110 7.03 2.23 -1.52
N ALA A 111 6.28 1.61 -2.42
CA ALA A 111 5.72 0.27 -2.22
C ALA A 111 6.84 -0.76 -1.98
N ARG A 112 7.90 -0.75 -2.79
CA ARG A 112 9.05 -1.68 -2.63
C ARG A 112 9.77 -1.56 -1.29
N ALA A 113 9.66 -0.41 -0.61
CA ALA A 113 10.27 -0.22 0.72
C ALA A 113 9.45 -0.86 1.85
N VAL A 114 8.19 -1.21 1.60
CA VAL A 114 7.23 -1.70 2.61
C VAL A 114 6.81 -3.15 2.33
N TRP A 115 6.60 -3.49 1.06
CA TRP A 115 6.05 -4.75 0.60
C TRP A 115 7.15 -5.66 0.06
N THR A 116 7.05 -6.95 0.29
CA THR A 116 8.00 -7.92 -0.28
C THR A 116 7.77 -8.10 -1.77
N PRO A 117 8.78 -8.54 -2.55
CA PRO A 117 8.59 -8.86 -3.96
C PRO A 117 7.46 -9.86 -4.21
N GLU A 118 7.26 -10.84 -3.31
CA GLU A 118 6.19 -11.84 -3.40
C GLU A 118 4.80 -11.23 -3.19
N GLU A 119 4.64 -10.32 -2.23
CA GLU A 119 3.39 -9.59 -2.00
C GLU A 119 3.05 -8.72 -3.23
N LEU A 120 4.05 -8.04 -3.80
CA LEU A 120 3.92 -7.22 -5.01
C LEU A 120 3.59 -8.08 -6.25
N ALA A 121 4.22 -9.24 -6.41
CA ALA A 121 3.91 -10.20 -7.47
C ALA A 121 2.48 -10.76 -7.30
N GLY A 122 2.06 -11.02 -6.07
CA GLY A 122 0.68 -11.39 -5.74
C GLY A 122 -0.30 -10.32 -6.22
N ALA A 123 -0.05 -9.05 -5.90
CA ALA A 123 -0.89 -7.93 -6.33
C ALA A 123 -0.96 -7.79 -7.87
N LEU A 124 0.15 -8.04 -8.58
CA LEU A 124 0.20 -7.99 -10.04
C LEU A 124 -0.83 -8.95 -10.68
N THR A 125 -1.07 -10.12 -10.08
CA THR A 125 -2.06 -11.11 -10.55
C THR A 125 -3.49 -10.55 -10.58
N PHE A 126 -3.80 -9.59 -9.69
CA PHE A 126 -5.11 -8.95 -9.59
C PHE A 126 -5.19 -7.60 -10.30
N MET A 127 -4.12 -7.14 -10.96
CA MET A 127 -4.09 -5.84 -11.62
C MET A 127 -4.70 -5.91 -13.03
N THR A 128 -5.96 -6.34 -13.11
CA THR A 128 -6.74 -6.42 -14.35
C THR A 128 -8.16 -5.87 -14.14
N PRO A 129 -8.86 -5.44 -15.20
CA PRO A 129 -10.21 -4.89 -15.10
C PRO A 129 -11.23 -5.78 -14.39
N ALA A 130 -11.06 -7.10 -14.40
CA ALA A 130 -11.98 -8.05 -13.78
C ALA A 130 -11.91 -8.04 -12.25
N TYR A 131 -10.79 -7.62 -11.66
CA TYR A 131 -10.55 -7.66 -10.22
C TYR A 131 -10.46 -6.26 -9.59
N LEU A 132 -10.18 -5.23 -10.39
CA LEU A 132 -10.10 -3.86 -9.91
C LEU A 132 -11.49 -3.24 -9.72
N PRO A 133 -11.69 -2.41 -8.69
CA PRO A 133 -12.90 -1.60 -8.55
C PRO A 133 -13.20 -0.82 -9.85
N PRO A 134 -14.46 -0.77 -10.32
CA PRO A 134 -14.81 -0.08 -11.58
C PRO A 134 -14.41 1.39 -11.62
N ALA A 135 -14.28 2.05 -10.46
CA ALA A 135 -13.81 3.42 -10.35
C ALA A 135 -12.33 3.59 -10.77
N LEU A 136 -11.51 2.54 -10.71
CA LEU A 136 -10.08 2.54 -11.02
C LEU A 136 -9.77 2.08 -12.46
N VAL A 137 -10.74 1.47 -13.14
CA VAL A 137 -10.57 0.91 -14.50
C VAL A 137 -10.81 1.95 -15.60
N ARG A 138 -11.51 3.05 -15.28
CA ARG A 138 -11.92 4.04 -16.28
C ARG A 138 -10.73 4.70 -16.97
N PRO A 139 -10.74 4.83 -18.31
CA PRO A 139 -9.71 5.57 -19.04
C PRO A 139 -9.63 7.03 -18.55
N THR A 140 -8.42 7.53 -18.36
CA THR A 140 -8.11 8.87 -17.83
C THR A 140 -8.41 10.01 -18.81
N GLY A 141 -8.86 9.70 -20.03
CA GLY A 141 -9.47 10.67 -20.93
C GLY A 141 -8.56 11.11 -22.07
N ALA A 142 -8.47 10.27 -23.11
CA ALA A 142 -8.37 10.60 -24.53
C ALA A 142 -8.50 9.28 -25.31
N PRO A 143 -9.04 9.26 -26.55
CA PRO A 143 -8.97 8.07 -27.38
C PRO A 143 -7.50 7.66 -27.59
N GLY A 144 -7.13 6.45 -27.15
CA GLY A 144 -5.76 5.94 -27.23
C GLY A 144 -4.91 6.08 -25.95
N ASP A 145 -5.45 6.67 -24.89
CA ASP A 145 -4.77 6.70 -23.59
C ASP A 145 -4.73 5.29 -22.97
N THR A 146 -3.54 4.85 -22.55
CA THR A 146 -3.38 3.57 -21.89
C THR A 146 -4.00 3.69 -20.51
N ALA A 147 -4.95 2.81 -20.17
CA ALA A 147 -5.61 2.86 -18.87
C ALA A 147 -4.57 2.79 -17.74
N LEU A 148 -4.65 3.70 -16.76
CA LEU A 148 -3.67 3.86 -15.69
C LEU A 148 -3.27 2.53 -15.03
N TRP A 149 -4.23 1.64 -14.77
CA TRP A 149 -3.96 0.33 -14.17
C TRP A 149 -2.95 -0.50 -14.98
N ALA A 150 -2.93 -0.39 -16.31
CA ALA A 150 -2.00 -1.13 -17.16
C ALA A 150 -0.58 -0.54 -17.07
N THR A 151 -0.47 0.79 -16.97
CA THR A 151 0.80 1.48 -16.70
C THR A 151 1.37 1.08 -15.34
N VAL A 152 0.52 1.03 -14.31
CA VAL A 152 0.91 0.57 -12.97
C VAL A 152 1.33 -0.89 -12.99
N ALA A 153 0.62 -1.75 -13.71
CA ALA A 153 0.95 -3.18 -13.83
C ALA A 153 2.31 -3.39 -14.48
N SER A 154 2.61 -2.65 -15.56
CA SER A 154 3.91 -2.68 -16.23
C SER A 154 5.04 -2.24 -15.30
N ALA A 155 4.87 -1.11 -14.60
CA ALA A 155 5.87 -0.61 -13.65
C ALA A 155 6.08 -1.57 -12.45
N LEU A 156 5.00 -2.17 -11.95
CA LEU A 156 5.05 -3.17 -10.89
C LEU A 156 5.75 -4.45 -11.35
N ALA A 157 5.48 -4.91 -12.57
CA ALA A 157 6.15 -6.07 -13.14
C ALA A 157 7.67 -5.86 -13.25
N GLN A 158 8.11 -4.68 -13.69
CA GLN A 158 9.52 -4.31 -13.69
C GLN A 158 10.10 -4.32 -12.27
N ALA A 159 9.41 -3.70 -11.31
CA ALA A 159 9.86 -3.65 -9.92
C ALA A 159 9.98 -5.04 -9.27
N VAL A 160 9.08 -5.97 -9.60
CA VAL A 160 9.14 -7.37 -9.15
C VAL A 160 10.32 -8.08 -9.83
N ALA A 161 10.53 -7.88 -11.12
CA ALA A 161 11.65 -8.46 -11.87
C ALA A 161 13.01 -7.98 -11.35
N ASP A 162 13.10 -6.72 -10.91
CA ASP A 162 14.30 -6.14 -10.28
C ASP A 162 14.64 -6.78 -8.92
N GLY A 163 13.68 -7.47 -8.28
CA GLY A 163 13.87 -8.13 -6.99
C GLY A 163 13.92 -7.18 -5.77
N PRO A 164 14.44 -7.66 -4.62
CA PRO A 164 14.54 -6.86 -3.40
C PRO A 164 15.34 -5.55 -3.61
N LEU A 165 14.91 -4.47 -2.95
CA LEU A 165 15.72 -3.25 -2.88
C LEU A 165 17.01 -3.53 -2.10
N ALA A 166 18.16 -3.15 -2.66
CA ALA A 166 19.45 -3.25 -1.98
C ALA A 166 19.41 -2.49 -0.63
N GLY A 167 19.65 -3.20 0.47
CA GLY A 167 19.60 -2.63 1.83
C GLY A 167 18.20 -2.64 2.46
N ALA A 168 17.23 -3.35 1.87
CA ALA A 168 15.93 -3.60 2.51
C ALA A 168 16.11 -4.37 3.84
N HIS A 169 15.13 -4.32 4.74
CA HIS A 169 15.21 -4.98 6.06
C HIS A 169 15.53 -6.49 6.03
N GLN A 170 15.35 -7.14 4.88
CA GLN A 170 15.68 -8.55 4.65
C GLN A 170 17.16 -8.78 4.29
N ASP A 171 17.87 -7.75 3.83
CA ASP A 171 19.32 -7.77 3.60
C ASP A 171 20.06 -7.56 4.92
N ARG A 172 20.02 -8.55 5.83
CA ARG A 172 20.88 -8.56 7.05
C ARG A 172 22.25 -9.21 6.82
N HIS A 173 22.66 -9.43 5.57
CA HIS A 173 23.94 -10.08 5.24
C HIS A 173 25.16 -9.27 5.75
N TRP A 174 25.02 -7.95 5.87
CA TRP A 174 26.09 -7.07 6.34
C TRP A 174 26.19 -6.95 7.87
N GLN A 175 25.19 -7.43 8.64
CA GLN A 175 25.26 -7.41 10.11
C GLN A 175 26.05 -8.60 10.68
N GLN A 176 26.25 -9.69 9.93
CA GLN A 176 26.98 -10.87 10.41
C GLN A 176 28.49 -10.82 10.14
N ALA A 177 28.99 -9.88 9.33
CA ALA A 177 30.41 -9.78 9.00
C ALA A 177 31.26 -9.09 10.10
N GLY A 178 30.66 -8.64 11.20
CA GLY A 178 31.35 -7.87 12.26
C GLY A 178 31.74 -8.65 13.53
N GLU A 179 31.28 -9.89 13.72
CA GLU A 179 31.40 -10.59 15.02
C GLU A 179 32.31 -11.84 15.02
N THR A 180 33.23 -11.97 14.06
CA THR A 180 34.28 -13.01 14.12
C THR A 180 35.68 -12.42 14.06
N SER A 181 36.19 -12.04 15.23
CA SER A 181 37.63 -12.12 15.50
C SER A 181 37.85 -12.61 16.93
N PRO A 182 38.28 -13.88 17.11
CA PRO A 182 38.66 -14.40 18.41
C PRO A 182 40.02 -13.81 18.80
N GLY A 183 40.01 -12.93 19.80
CA GLY A 183 41.24 -12.47 20.45
C GLY A 183 41.95 -13.64 21.12
N THR A 184 43.08 -14.07 20.54
CA THR A 184 44.01 -15.01 21.17
C THR A 184 45.41 -14.39 21.19
N SER A 185 45.87 -14.05 22.40
CA SER A 185 47.24 -14.00 22.92
C SER A 185 48.38 -13.32 22.11
N SER A 186 49.07 -12.36 22.74
CA SER A 186 50.40 -12.55 23.38
C SER A 186 51.12 -11.21 23.59
N GLY A 187 51.68 -11.00 24.79
CA GLY A 187 52.52 -9.86 25.17
C GLY A 187 52.66 -9.76 26.67
#